data_AF-A0A9N8CYL4-F1
#
_entry.id   AF-A0A9N8CYL4-F1
#
_cell.length_a   1.000
_cell.length_b   1.000
_cell.length_c   1.000
_cell.angle_alpha   90.00
_cell.angle_beta   90.00
_cell.angle_gamma   90.00
#
_symmetry.space_group_name_H-M   'P 1'
#
loop_
_entity.id
_entity.type
_entity.pdbx_description
1 polymer ?
#
loop_
_entity_poly.entity_id
_entity_poly.type
_entity_poly.pdbx_seq_one_letter_code
_entity_poly.pdbx_strand_id
1 'polypeptide(L)'
;MILDYSYSEPPHEPAAEKLNIAVDFDGTFTANTALFCQLVGSMLKYGADVRIVTFRFSTGNNSDIINWGERLNVPVIFTEGKQKEAFCEEIGWKPNIWIDDDPRFIPVVSDLESVARGCRVNGEK
;
A
#
# COMPACT_ATOMS: atom_id res chain seq x y z
N MET A 1 23.80 -27.74 -24.55
CA MET A 1 22.91 -26.98 -25.45
C MET A 1 21.90 -26.27 -24.55
N ILE A 2 22.21 -25.05 -24.15
CA ILE A 2 21.33 -24.20 -23.32
C ILE A 2 20.42 -23.50 -24.31
N LEU A 3 19.10 -23.68 -24.18
CA LEU A 3 18.13 -22.96 -25.00
C LEU A 3 18.05 -21.53 -24.47
N ASP A 4 18.64 -20.59 -25.21
CA ASP A 4 18.33 -19.17 -25.09
C ASP A 4 16.87 -18.96 -25.53
N TYR A 5 15.96 -19.00 -24.57
CA TYR A 5 14.62 -18.44 -24.76
C TYR A 5 14.72 -16.93 -24.53
N SER A 6 14.95 -16.18 -25.60
CA SER A 6 14.66 -14.74 -25.60
C SER A 6 13.15 -14.56 -25.53
N TYR A 7 12.57 -14.65 -24.33
CA TYR A 7 11.22 -14.17 -24.07
C TYR A 7 11.27 -12.65 -24.22
N SER A 8 10.92 -12.14 -25.40
CA SER A 8 10.49 -10.75 -25.51
C SER A 8 9.17 -10.67 -24.73
N GLU A 9 9.17 -9.97 -23.59
CA GLU A 9 7.91 -9.73 -22.88
C GLU A 9 6.90 -9.14 -23.87
N PRO A 10 5.67 -9.67 -23.93
CA PRO A 10 4.63 -9.07 -24.76
C PRO A 10 4.49 -7.60 -24.35
N PRO A 11 4.14 -6.69 -25.28
CA PRO A 11 3.92 -5.30 -24.93
C PRO A 11 2.87 -5.26 -23.82
N HIS A 12 3.29 -4.88 -22.61
CA HIS A 12 2.37 -4.62 -21.52
C HIS A 12 1.44 -3.52 -22.01
N GLU A 13 0.18 -3.86 -22.26
CA GLU A 13 -0.85 -2.85 -22.45
C GLU A 13 -0.86 -2.01 -21.16
N PRO A 14 -0.50 -0.71 -21.23
CA PRO A 14 -0.56 0.12 -20.05
C PRO A 14 -2.02 0.16 -19.59
N ALA A 15 -2.27 -0.06 -18.30
CA ALA A 15 -3.56 0.25 -17.71
C ALA A 15 -3.90 1.71 -18.09
N ALA A 16 -5.14 1.95 -18.51
CA ALA A 16 -5.57 3.27 -19.01
C ALA A 16 -5.38 4.40 -17.99
N GLU A 17 -5.24 4.07 -16.70
CA GLU A 17 -4.97 4.99 -15.61
C GLU A 17 -3.80 4.53 -14.73
N LYS A 18 -3.09 5.50 -14.15
CA LYS A 18 -2.01 5.27 -13.20
C LYS A 18 -2.58 4.65 -11.92
N LEU A 19 -2.07 3.48 -11.53
CA LEU A 19 -2.46 2.83 -10.27
C LEU A 19 -1.80 3.53 -9.07
N ASN A 20 -2.59 3.94 -8.10
CA ASN A 20 -2.15 4.38 -6.78
C ASN A 20 -2.11 3.18 -5.84
N ILE A 21 -0.95 2.86 -5.28
CA ILE A 21 -0.74 1.68 -4.43
C ILE A 21 -0.22 2.14 -3.08
N ALA A 22 -0.97 1.82 -2.02
CA ALA A 22 -0.57 2.04 -0.64
C ALA A 22 0.07 0.77 -0.08
N VAL A 23 1.27 0.90 0.49
CA VAL A 23 2.00 -0.20 1.13
C VAL A 23 2.19 0.14 2.61
N ASP A 24 1.71 -0.72 3.51
CA ASP A 24 2.00 -0.60 4.93
C ASP A 24 3.47 -0.89 5.25
N PHE A 25 3.95 -0.33 6.35
CA PHE A 25 5.32 -0.51 6.80
C PHE A 25 5.48 -1.58 7.90
N ASP A 26 4.73 -1.49 8.99
CA ASP A 26 4.93 -2.24 10.23
C ASP A 26 4.17 -3.57 10.19
N GLY A 27 4.88 -4.68 10.06
CA GLY A 27 4.24 -5.99 9.86
C GLY A 27 4.04 -6.35 8.39
N THR A 28 3.99 -5.35 7.50
CA THR A 28 4.00 -5.57 6.04
C THR A 28 5.39 -5.42 5.43
N PHE A 29 5.85 -4.20 5.12
CA PHE A 29 7.15 -4.00 4.47
C PHE A 29 8.31 -4.61 5.29
N THR A 30 8.24 -4.43 6.61
CA THR A 30 9.25 -4.91 7.56
C THR A 30 9.26 -6.43 7.74
N ALA A 31 8.20 -7.15 7.37
CA ALA A 31 8.19 -8.62 7.42
C ALA A 31 9.20 -9.25 6.46
N ASN A 32 9.45 -8.59 5.32
CA ASN A 32 10.52 -8.98 4.40
C ASN A 32 10.92 -7.80 3.50
N THR A 33 11.80 -6.93 4.01
CA THR A 33 12.20 -5.70 3.31
C THR A 33 12.83 -5.95 1.94
N ALA A 34 13.54 -7.08 1.76
CA ALA A 34 14.12 -7.44 0.46
C ALA A 34 13.02 -7.74 -0.58
N LEU A 35 12.02 -8.54 -0.21
CA LEU A 35 10.88 -8.86 -1.06
C LEU A 35 10.11 -7.58 -1.42
N PHE A 36 9.72 -6.79 -0.42
CA PHE A 36 8.90 -5.60 -0.66
C PHE A 36 9.67 -4.50 -1.40
N CYS A 37 10.98 -4.39 -1.21
CA CYS A 37 11.82 -3.52 -2.03
C CYS A 37 11.76 -3.90 -3.52
N GLN A 38 11.84 -5.19 -3.85
CA GLN A 38 11.74 -5.66 -5.25
C GLN A 38 10.33 -5.44 -5.81
N LEU A 39 9.30 -5.66 -4.99
CA LEU A 39 7.90 -5.47 -5.35
C LEU A 39 7.59 -3.99 -5.66
N VAL A 40 7.95 -3.09 -4.74
CA VAL A 40 7.78 -1.64 -4.91
C VAL A 40 8.57 -1.16 -6.12
N GLY A 41 9.83 -1.58 -6.28
CA GLY A 41 10.64 -1.25 -7.45
C GLY A 41 9.99 -1.69 -8.76
N SER A 42 9.37 -2.87 -8.79
CA SER A 42 8.64 -3.36 -9.96
C SER A 42 7.38 -2.52 -10.23
N MET A 43 6.59 -2.22 -9.21
CA MET A 43 5.40 -1.36 -9.36
C MET A 43 5.75 0.03 -9.93
N LEU A 44 6.82 0.64 -9.41
CA LEU A 44 7.34 1.92 -9.92
C LEU A 44 7.81 1.81 -11.37
N LYS A 45 8.54 0.73 -11.72
CA LYS A 45 9.00 0.45 -13.10
C LYS A 45 7.84 0.40 -14.10
N TYR A 46 6.68 -0.14 -13.70
CA TYR A 46 5.47 -0.21 -14.52
C TYR A 46 4.54 0.99 -14.35
N GLY A 47 5.02 2.08 -13.72
CA GLY A 47 4.37 3.38 -13.73
C GLY A 47 3.37 3.66 -12.60
N ALA A 48 3.26 2.79 -11.58
CA ALA A 48 2.38 3.03 -10.43
C ALA A 48 2.84 4.23 -9.57
N ASP A 49 1.90 4.90 -8.88
CA ASP A 49 2.20 5.82 -7.77
C ASP A 49 2.19 5.02 -6.47
N VAL A 50 3.37 4.60 -6.01
CA VAL A 50 3.51 3.83 -4.78
C VAL A 50 3.86 4.78 -3.64
N ARG A 51 3.14 4.67 -2.51
CA ARG A 51 3.45 5.38 -1.28
C ARG A 51 3.44 4.42 -0.10
N ILE A 52 4.33 4.66 0.87
CA ILE A 52 4.29 3.95 2.14
C ILE A 52 3.26 4.66 3.03
N VAL A 53 2.27 3.93 3.53
CA VAL A 53 1.19 4.47 4.39
C VAL A 53 1.17 3.72 5.70
N THR A 54 1.54 4.40 6.78
CA THR A 54 1.68 3.80 8.12
C THR A 54 0.70 4.42 9.10
N PHE A 55 0.26 3.60 10.07
CA PHE A 55 -0.55 4.04 11.20
C PHE A 55 0.24 4.85 12.25
N ARG A 56 1.57 4.92 12.10
CA ARG A 56 2.46 5.69 12.98
C ARG A 56 2.12 7.19 12.97
N PHE A 57 2.56 7.86 14.03
CA PHE A 57 2.55 9.32 14.16
C PHE A 57 3.86 9.92 13.64
N SER A 58 3.80 11.03 12.92
CA SER A 58 5.00 11.70 12.39
C SER A 58 5.97 12.19 13.46
N THR A 59 5.47 12.46 14.67
CA THR A 59 6.26 12.93 15.83
C THR A 59 7.05 11.81 16.54
N GLY A 60 6.86 10.55 16.15
CA GLY A 60 7.56 9.40 16.72
C GLY A 60 8.99 9.20 16.18
N ASN A 61 9.64 8.11 16.61
CA ASN A 61 10.89 7.66 15.99
C ASN A 61 10.58 6.96 14.66
N ASN A 62 10.87 7.66 13.56
CA ASN A 62 10.54 7.23 12.20
C ASN A 62 11.76 7.14 11.28
N SER A 63 12.97 7.09 11.85
CA SER A 63 14.20 7.07 11.06
C SER A 63 14.27 5.88 10.09
N ASP A 64 13.77 4.72 10.51
CA ASP A 64 13.70 3.50 9.71
C ASP A 64 12.83 3.67 8.45
N ILE A 65 11.58 4.09 8.62
CA ILE A 65 10.62 4.26 7.52
C ILE A 65 11.01 5.41 6.60
N ILE A 66 11.54 6.51 7.14
CA ILE A 66 12.04 7.65 6.36
C ILE A 66 13.22 7.21 5.49
N ASN A 67 14.20 6.50 6.06
CA ASN A 67 15.34 5.99 5.30
C ASN A 67 14.91 5.07 4.15
N TRP A 68 13.89 4.24 4.35
CA TRP A 68 13.35 3.38 3.29
C TRP A 68 12.59 4.16 2.22
N GLY A 69 11.76 5.12 2.62
CA GLY A 69 11.07 6.02 1.71
C GLY A 69 12.05 6.77 0.79
N GLU A 70 13.11 7.34 1.38
CA GLU A 70 14.19 8.00 0.65
C GLU A 70 14.92 7.05 -0.29
N ARG A 71 15.29 5.85 0.18
CA ARG A 71 16.00 4.85 -0.63
C ARG A 71 15.20 4.38 -1.83
N LEU A 72 13.89 4.24 -1.68
CA LEU A 72 12.98 3.80 -2.76
C LEU A 72 12.46 4.97 -3.60
N ASN A 73 12.73 6.21 -3.18
CA ASN A 73 12.15 7.43 -3.73
C ASN A 73 10.61 7.39 -3.76
N VAL A 74 10.01 6.98 -2.63
CA VAL A 74 8.56 6.94 -2.42
C VAL A 74 8.15 7.82 -1.24
N PRO A 75 7.02 8.55 -1.32
CA PRO A 75 6.48 9.29 -0.19
C PRO A 75 6.12 8.36 0.99
N VAL A 76 6.34 8.86 2.20
CA VAL A 76 5.87 8.25 3.45
C VAL A 76 4.72 9.09 4.00
N ILE A 77 3.57 8.45 4.24
CA ILE A 77 2.38 9.06 4.81
C ILE A 77 2.18 8.49 6.22
N PHE A 78 2.22 9.37 7.21
CA PHE A 78 1.85 9.09 8.59
C PHE A 78 0.38 9.46 8.77
N THR A 79 -0.47 8.50 9.12
CA THR A 79 -1.91 8.77 9.27
C THR A 79 -2.27 9.31 10.64
N GLU A 80 -1.29 9.51 11.53
CA GLU A 80 -1.48 10.04 12.88
C GLU A 80 -2.51 9.21 13.68
N GLY A 81 -2.46 7.88 13.53
CA GLY A 81 -3.39 6.95 14.16
C GLY A 81 -4.82 7.01 13.62
N LYS A 82 -5.06 7.66 12.47
CA LYS A 82 -6.35 7.61 11.76
C LYS A 82 -6.40 6.44 10.77
N GLN A 83 -7.62 6.04 10.41
CA GLN A 83 -7.84 5.08 9.32
C GLN A 83 -7.21 5.58 8.02
N LYS A 84 -6.52 4.68 7.33
CA LYS A 84 -5.61 5.04 6.24
C LYS A 84 -6.35 5.59 5.03
N GLU A 85 -7.49 5.02 4.67
CA GLU A 85 -8.29 5.49 3.54
C GLU A 85 -8.80 6.92 3.79
N ALA A 86 -9.42 7.16 4.96
CA ALA A 86 -9.92 8.48 5.34
C ALA A 86 -8.83 9.55 5.26
N PHE A 87 -7.64 9.26 5.81
CA PHE A 87 -6.54 10.22 5.82
C PHE A 87 -5.95 10.45 4.43
N CYS A 88 -5.79 9.40 3.61
CA CYS A 88 -5.28 9.53 2.25
C CYS A 88 -6.23 10.40 1.40
N GLU A 89 -7.55 10.18 1.51
CA GLU A 89 -8.55 11.01 0.84
C GLU A 89 -8.51 12.47 1.33
N GLU A 90 -8.36 12.70 2.64
CA GLU A 90 -8.22 14.04 3.25
C GLU A 90 -7.08 14.85 2.61
N ILE A 91 -5.96 14.19 2.28
CA ILE A 91 -4.79 14.82 1.63
C ILE A 91 -4.84 14.78 0.09
N GLY A 92 -5.97 14.38 -0.50
CA GLY A 92 -6.19 14.40 -1.94
C GLY A 92 -5.51 13.26 -2.72
N TRP A 93 -5.15 12.16 -2.06
CA TRP A 93 -4.58 10.98 -2.72
C TRP A 93 -5.41 9.74 -2.41
N LYS A 94 -5.97 9.10 -3.44
CA LYS A 94 -6.84 7.93 -3.28
C LYS A 94 -6.15 6.65 -3.75
N PRO A 95 -5.78 5.71 -2.85
CA PRO A 95 -5.25 4.41 -3.23
C PRO A 95 -6.28 3.56 -3.97
N ASN A 96 -5.85 2.83 -4.99
CA ASN A 96 -6.64 1.81 -5.66
C ASN A 96 -6.38 0.42 -5.06
N ILE A 97 -5.15 0.20 -4.60
CA ILE A 97 -4.68 -1.09 -4.07
C ILE A 97 -4.01 -0.84 -2.72
N TRP A 98 -4.30 -1.72 -1.77
CA TRP A 98 -3.68 -1.74 -0.45
C TRP A 98 -2.90 -3.03 -0.27
N ILE A 99 -1.68 -2.92 0.27
CA ILE A 99 -0.87 -4.04 0.71
C ILE A 99 -0.59 -3.80 2.19
N ASP A 100 -1.28 -4.55 3.04
CA ASP A 100 -1.36 -4.31 4.47
C ASP A 100 -1.68 -5.62 5.19
N ASP A 101 -0.96 -5.93 6.25
CA ASP A 101 -1.18 -7.12 7.07
C ASP A 101 -2.35 -6.94 8.04
N ASP A 102 -2.72 -5.69 8.34
CA ASP A 102 -3.88 -5.36 9.17
C ASP A 102 -4.90 -4.50 8.43
N PRO A 103 -5.79 -5.13 7.64
CA PRO A 103 -6.80 -4.40 6.89
C PRO A 103 -7.83 -3.67 7.77
N ARG A 104 -7.84 -3.86 9.10
CA ARG A 104 -8.78 -3.14 9.99
C ARG A 104 -8.49 -1.64 10.07
N PHE A 105 -7.25 -1.24 9.78
CA PHE A 105 -6.85 0.18 9.80
C PHE A 105 -7.11 0.90 8.49
N ILE A 106 -7.57 0.22 7.44
CA ILE A 106 -7.76 0.85 6.12
C ILE A 106 -9.11 1.56 6.00
N PRO A 107 -10.27 0.86 6.06
CA PRO A 107 -11.52 1.40 5.57
C PRO A 107 -12.00 2.55 6.44
N VAL A 108 -12.71 3.49 5.84
CA VAL A 108 -13.41 4.53 6.60
C VAL A 108 -14.44 3.94 7.58
N VAL A 109 -14.70 4.62 8.71
CA VAL A 109 -15.59 4.12 9.78
C VAL A 109 -16.97 3.70 9.24
N SER A 110 -17.54 4.49 8.33
CA SER A 110 -18.86 4.22 7.75
C SER A 110 -18.92 2.90 6.97
N ASP A 111 -17.81 2.49 6.36
CA ASP A 111 -17.74 1.26 5.60
C ASP A 111 -17.69 0.06 6.55
N LEU A 112 -16.92 0.16 7.64
CA LEU A 112 -16.92 -0.84 8.71
C LEU A 112 -18.29 -0.97 9.37
N GLU A 113 -19.00 0.13 9.63
CA GLU A 113 -20.36 0.11 10.18
C GLU A 113 -21.34 -0.60 9.24
N SER A 114 -21.22 -0.34 7.94
CA SER A 114 -22.06 -0.96 6.92
C SER A 114 -21.83 -2.47 6.83
N VAL A 115 -20.57 -2.91 6.87
CA VAL A 115 -20.20 -4.32 6.89
C VAL A 115 -20.69 -4.99 8.19
N ALA A 116 -20.42 -4.38 9.35
CA ALA A 116 -20.84 -4.90 10.64
C ALA A 116 -22.36 -5.05 10.74
N ARG A 117 -23.13 -4.10 10.19
CA ARG A 117 -24.59 -4.22 10.09
C ARG A 117 -24.99 -5.43 9.26
N GLY A 118 -24.32 -5.67 8.13
CA GLY A 118 -24.55 -6.86 7.28
C GLY A 118 -24.32 -8.17 8.05
N CYS A 119 -23.19 -8.29 8.75
CA CYS A 119 -22.87 -9.45 9.59
C CYS A 119 -23.95 -9.71 10.66
N ARG A 120 -24.37 -8.66 11.40
CA ARG A 120 -25.40 -8.78 12.44
C ARG A 120 -26.76 -9.24 11.89
N VAL A 121 -27.16 -8.71 10.72
CA VAL A 121 -28.40 -9.15 10.04
C VAL A 121 -28.33 -10.62 9.64
N ASN A 122 -27.12 -11.14 9.38
CA ASN A 122 -26.88 -12.55 9.06
C ASN A 122 -26.57 -13.42 10.30
N GLY A 123 -26.74 -12.90 11.52
CA GLY A 123 -26.61 -13.67 12.76
C GLY A 123 -25.18 -13.86 13.26
N GLU A 124 -24.20 -13.17 12.68
CA GLU A 124 -22.85 -13.11 13.24
C GLU A 124 -22.83 -12.25 14.52
N LYS A 125 -22.01 -12.64 15.49
CA LYS A 125 -21.92 -12.00 16.81
C LYS A 125 -20.80 -10.98 16.88
#